data_AF-A0A957VMS6-F1
#
_entry.id   AF-A0A957VMS6-F1
#
_cell.length_a   1.000
_cell.length_b   1.000
_cell.length_c   1.000
_cell.angle_alpha   90.00
_cell.angle_beta   90.00
_cell.angle_gamma   90.00
#
_symmetry.space_group_name_H-M   'P 1'
#
loop_
_entity.id
_entity.type
_entity.pdbx_description
1 polymer ?
#
loop_
_entity_poly.entity_id
_entity_poly.type
_entity_poly.pdbx_seq_one_letter_code
_entity_poly.pdbx_strand_id
1 'polypeptide(L)' 'MPQEFGVDGLVEQVQATFDELPDARTGKNTVYEMKDAALGAFSVFFTQSASFLAHQQEMERTKGCNNARSLFGV' A
#
# COMPACT_ATOMS: atom_id res chain seq x y z
N MET A 1 7.66 -10.00 28.10
CA MET A 1 8.80 -9.30 27.48
C MET A 1 8.21 -8.30 26.51
N PRO A 2 8.52 -7.00 26.58
CA PRO A 2 8.07 -6.07 25.55
C PRO A 2 8.71 -6.52 24.24
N GLN A 3 7.90 -6.68 23.19
CA GLN A 3 8.43 -6.95 21.87
C GLN A 3 9.19 -5.70 21.45
N GLU A 4 10.53 -5.79 21.34
CA GLU A 4 11.29 -4.74 20.67
C GLU A 4 10.81 -4.70 19.22
N PHE A 5 9.90 -3.77 18.92
CA PHE A 5 9.39 -3.53 17.58
C PHE A 5 10.50 -2.86 16.75
N GLY A 6 11.48 -3.65 16.35
CA GLY A 6 12.43 -3.30 15.31
C GLY A 6 11.76 -3.29 13.93
N VAL A 7 12.45 -2.74 12.93
CA VAL A 7 11.96 -2.68 11.55
C VAL A 7 11.59 -4.07 11.04
N ASP A 8 12.38 -5.09 11.35
CA ASP A 8 12.12 -6.47 10.93
C ASP A 8 10.81 -7.01 11.53
N GLY A 9 10.56 -6.76 12.82
CA GLY A 9 9.31 -7.16 13.47
C GLY A 9 8.08 -6.43 12.92
N LEU A 10 8.23 -5.15 12.52
CA LEU A 10 7.19 -4.42 11.82
C LEU A 10 6.91 -5.05 10.44
N VAL A 11 7.97 -5.37 9.68
CA VAL A 11 7.85 -5.99 8.36
C VAL A 11 7.18 -7.36 8.44
N GLU A 12 7.56 -8.20 9.40
CA GLU A 12 6.92 -9.50 9.65
C GLU A 12 5.44 -9.36 9.98
N GLN A 13 5.09 -8.42 10.87
CA GLN A 13 3.71 -8.18 11.26
C GLN A 13 2.84 -7.70 10.07
N VAL A 14 3.38 -6.81 9.23
CA VAL A 14 2.68 -6.34 8.02
C VAL A 14 2.47 -7.48 7.04
N GLN A 15 3.49 -8.32 6.81
CA GLN A 15 3.36 -9.48 5.93
C GLN A 15 2.32 -10.48 6.45
N ALA A 16 2.37 -10.83 7.73
CA ALA A 16 1.43 -11.75 8.36
C ALA A 16 -0.02 -11.22 8.30
N THR A 17 -0.20 -9.91 8.46
CA THR A 17 -1.52 -9.28 8.33
C THR A 17 -2.04 -9.39 6.90
N PHE A 18 -1.17 -9.26 5.89
CA PHE A 18 -1.57 -9.34 4.48
C PHE A 18 -1.73 -10.78 3.97
N ASP A 19 -1.14 -11.77 4.63
CA ASP A 19 -1.40 -13.19 4.37
C ASP A 19 -2.88 -13.56 4.62
N GLU A 20 -3.56 -12.86 5.53
CA GLU A 20 -4.97 -13.11 5.87
C GLU A 20 -5.97 -12.40 4.96
N LEU A 21 -5.51 -11.66 3.94
CA LEU A 21 -6.40 -10.92 3.05
C LEU A 21 -7.28 -11.87 2.23
N PRO A 22 -8.61 -11.65 2.20
CA PRO A 22 -9.49 -12.46 1.37
C PRO A 22 -9.23 -12.21 -0.11
N ASP A 23 -9.25 -13.27 -0.90
CA ASP A 23 -9.22 -13.18 -2.36
C ASP A 23 -10.61 -13.42 -2.95
N ALA A 24 -11.27 -12.32 -3.34
CA ALA A 24 -12.58 -12.36 -3.98
C ALA A 24 -12.51 -12.44 -5.52
N ARG A 25 -11.31 -12.51 -6.10
CA ARG A 25 -11.13 -12.52 -7.56
C ARG A 25 -11.63 -13.85 -8.13
N THR A 26 -12.45 -13.77 -9.16
CA THR A 26 -12.99 -14.93 -9.91
C THR A 26 -12.46 -15.02 -11.35
N GLY A 27 -11.71 -14.00 -11.79
CA GLY A 27 -11.11 -13.94 -13.11
C GLY A 27 -9.77 -14.67 -13.20
N LYS A 28 -9.16 -14.66 -14.39
CA LYS A 28 -7.86 -15.32 -14.65
C LYS A 28 -6.65 -14.53 -14.15
N ASN A 29 -6.82 -13.30 -13.66
CA ASN A 29 -5.73 -12.44 -13.22
C ASN A 29 -5.35 -12.71 -11.75
N THR A 30 -4.84 -13.91 -11.50
CA THR A 30 -4.46 -14.42 -10.17
C THR A 30 -2.99 -14.85 -10.11
N VAL A 31 -2.17 -14.38 -11.06
CA VAL A 31 -0.73 -14.68 -11.11
C VAL A 31 -0.01 -14.17 -9.86
N TYR A 32 -0.47 -13.05 -9.30
CA TYR A 32 0.01 -12.47 -8.05
C TYR A 32 -1.01 -12.67 -6.94
N GLU A 33 -0.52 -12.94 -5.74
CA GLU A 33 -1.35 -13.08 -4.54
C GLU A 33 -1.90 -11.72 -4.09
N MET A 34 -2.98 -11.73 -3.31
CA MET A 34 -3.52 -10.49 -2.73
C MET A 34 -2.49 -9.79 -1.83
N LYS A 35 -1.64 -10.58 -1.16
CA LYS A 35 -0.50 -10.08 -0.39
C LYS A 35 0.47 -9.26 -1.21
N ASP A 36 0.83 -9.72 -2.42
CA ASP A 36 1.77 -9.00 -3.29
C ASP A 36 1.25 -7.60 -3.65
N ALA A 37 -0.04 -7.53 -3.98
CA ALA A 37 -0.71 -6.27 -4.27
C ALA A 37 -0.74 -5.33 -3.05
N ALA A 38 -1.03 -5.88 -1.87
CA ALA A 38 -1.08 -5.12 -0.62
C ALA A 38 0.30 -4.59 -0.21
N LEU A 39 1.36 -5.42 -0.29
CA LEU A 39 2.74 -5.01 -0.03
C LEU A 39 3.21 -3.93 -1.03
N GLY A 40 2.87 -4.08 -2.31
CA GLY A 40 3.14 -3.08 -3.32
C GLY A 40 2.50 -1.73 -2.99
N ALA A 41 1.20 -1.72 -2.69
CA ALA A 41 0.49 -0.51 -2.30
C ALA A 41 1.06 0.11 -1.00
N PHE A 42 1.35 -0.73 -0.01
CA PHE A 42 1.94 -0.29 1.26
C PHE A 42 3.27 0.43 1.04
N SER A 43 4.15 -0.14 0.20
CA SER A 43 5.43 0.50 -0.12
C SER A 43 5.20 1.89 -0.73
N VAL A 44 4.34 2.00 -1.75
CA VAL A 44 4.09 3.25 -2.46
C VAL A 44 3.53 4.34 -1.53
N PHE A 45 2.62 3.99 -0.62
CA PHE A 45 1.94 4.96 0.23
C PHE A 45 2.73 5.35 1.48
N PHE A 46 3.49 4.42 2.07
CA PHE A 46 4.05 4.61 3.41
C PHE A 46 5.56 4.80 3.43
N THR A 47 6.30 4.60 2.32
CA THR A 47 7.77 4.75 2.28
C THR A 47 8.29 6.04 1.63
N GLN A 48 7.53 7.15 1.69
CA GLN A 48 7.90 8.44 1.07
C GLN A 48 8.26 8.31 -0.43
N SER A 49 7.41 7.68 -1.22
CA SER A 49 7.62 7.59 -2.67
C SER A 49 7.44 8.96 -3.36
N ALA A 50 8.55 9.58 -3.76
CA ALA A 50 8.53 10.86 -4.47
C ALA A 50 7.74 10.79 -5.79
N SER A 51 7.78 9.64 -6.48
CA SER A 51 7.02 9.42 -7.72
C SER A 51 5.51 9.35 -7.47
N PHE A 52 5.08 8.79 -6.34
CA PHE A 52 3.67 8.80 -5.95
C PHE A 52 3.17 10.22 -5.71
N LEU A 53 3.89 11.02 -4.93
CA LEU A 53 3.49 12.40 -4.62
C LEU A 53 3.44 13.26 -5.87
N ALA A 54 4.45 13.15 -6.76
CA ALA A 54 4.44 13.84 -8.04
C ALA A 54 3.23 13.44 -8.90
N HIS A 55 2.87 12.15 -8.92
CA HIS A 55 1.68 11.68 -9.62
C HIS A 55 0.38 12.24 -9.02
N GLN A 56 0.28 12.35 -7.69
CA GLN A 56 -0.91 12.94 -7.05
C GLN A 56 -1.05 14.44 -7.35
N GLN A 57 0.06 15.18 -7.38
CA GLN A 57 0.04 16.60 -7.76
C GLN A 57 -0.41 16.78 -9.23
N GLU A 58 0.08 15.94 -10.13
CA GLU A 58 -0.33 15.99 -11.53
C GLU A 58 -1.80 15.62 -11.72
N MET A 59 -2.28 14.62 -10.98
CA MET A 59 -3.69 14.22 -10.97
C MET A 59 -4.59 15.38 -10.52
N GLU A 60 -4.17 16.15 -9.51
CA GLU A 60 -4.92 17.33 -9.07
C GLU A 60 -4.97 18.39 -10.18
N ARG A 61 -3.83 18.67 -10.83
CA ARG A 61 -3.76 19.66 -11.90
C ARG A 61 -4.60 19.30 -13.13
N THR A 62 -4.59 18.02 -13.51
CA THR A 62 -5.20 17.57 -14.77
C THR A 62 -6.64 17.10 -14.63
N LYS A 63 -7.00 16.57 -13.46
CA LYS A 63 -8.30 15.92 -13.21
C LYS A 63 -9.05 16.50 -12.01
N GLY A 64 -8.46 17.42 -11.25
CA GLY A 64 -9.07 18.01 -10.05
C GLY A 64 -9.23 17.04 -8.89
N CYS A 65 -8.51 15.90 -8.90
CA CYS A 65 -8.57 14.89 -7.87
C CYS A 65 -7.18 14.44 -7.40
N ASN A 66 -7.09 14.03 -6.14
CA ASN A 66 -5.83 13.65 -5.50
C ASN A 66 -6.10 12.54 -4.49
N ASN A 67 -5.49 11.37 -4.70
CA ASN A 67 -5.69 10.21 -3.82
C ASN A 67 -4.95 10.37 -2.50
N ALA A 68 -3.84 11.13 -2.44
CA ALA A 68 -3.21 11.41 -1.15
C ALA A 68 -4.14 12.22 -0.25
N ARG A 69 -4.85 13.21 -0.80
CA ARG A 69 -5.87 13.97 -0.06
C ARG A 69 -7.04 13.08 0.37
N SER A 70 -7.58 12.27 -0.54
CA SER A 70 -8.74 11.42 -0.23
C SER A 70 -8.42 10.28 0.74
N LEU A 71 -7.24 9.66 0.64
CA LEU A 71 -6.85 8.52 1.46
C LEU A 71 -6.19 8.91 2.77
N PHE A 72 -5.40 10.00 2.79
CA PHE A 72 -4.56 10.39 3.92
C PHE A 72 -4.85 11.79 4.47
N GLY A 73 -5.71 12.57 3.82
CA GLY A 73 -6.08 13.92 4.29
C GLY A 73 -4.99 14.99 4.14
N VAL A 74 -3.97 14.73 3.30
CA VAL A 74 -2.82 15.63 3.05
C VAL A 74 -2.89 16.36 1.71
#